data_AF-A0A7L4WCG3-F1
#
_entry.id   AF-A0A7L4WCG3-F1
#
_cell.length_a   1.000
_cell.length_b   1.000
_cell.length_c   1.000
_cell.angle_alpha   90.00
_cell.angle_beta   90.00
_cell.angle_gamma   90.00
#
_symmetry.space_group_name_H-M   'P 1'
#
loop_
_entity.id
_entity.type
_entity.pdbx_description
1 polymer ?
#
loop_
_entity_poly.entity_id
_entity_poly.type
_entity_poly.pdbx_seq_one_letter_code
_entity_poly.pdbx_strand_id
1 'polypeptide(L)'
;MLKEKKIFITAAATALFLAPALAPVGHVFADSSSLQARNSVLASEQQTAHINGVYHVDQLVQFNGKWYVVDNGIAIPPIDYNNYIPVGPLTVTDNSGNALSDQTLHKGSYFTFGQGQFSVINLTNNTVALNIGGEAVSFNRNAFGNRLVLSDKIPAAKFKVGDKVEISNIATSETNGYNLIPHRNWKGTIKSVSQLKYSSSNWEYCVEYPNGQQNVHVAEQDIIIDSQSPSIDLAQIKQAGINGFNSGGWSYPSGQCTSFVAGILASQGVNTSQFTFLGNGADWAGNARARGIRVDMTPSVGAVVSFNGVPPYYSAPYGHAAYITQVNSNGTFHVYEGNWLGTSFHERDVPLDNAVAGIIHF
;
A
#
# COMPACT_ATOMS: atom_id res chain seq x y z
N MET A 1 -80.68 -6.18 12.41
CA MET A 1 -80.14 -6.86 11.21
C MET A 1 -78.82 -6.24 10.84
N LEU A 2 -77.81 -7.09 10.64
CA LEU A 2 -76.40 -6.86 10.28
C LEU A 2 -76.04 -5.55 9.53
N LYS A 3 -74.96 -4.87 9.95
CA LYS A 3 -73.62 -4.90 9.29
C LYS A 3 -72.59 -4.00 9.98
N GLU A 4 -71.38 -4.56 10.08
CA GLU A 4 -70.11 -3.96 10.53
C GLU A 4 -69.70 -2.68 9.76
N LYS A 5 -68.90 -1.78 10.38
CA LYS A 5 -67.46 -1.65 10.10
C LYS A 5 -66.80 -0.40 10.71
N LYS A 6 -65.55 -0.63 11.13
CA LYS A 6 -64.36 0.24 11.11
C LYS A 6 -64.25 1.36 12.16
N ILE A 7 -63.37 1.06 13.12
CA ILE A 7 -62.70 2.00 14.02
C ILE A 7 -61.61 2.74 13.22
N PHE A 8 -61.69 4.07 13.19
CA PHE A 8 -60.57 4.96 12.92
C PHE A 8 -60.52 5.97 14.07
N ILE A 9 -59.45 5.92 14.87
CA ILE A 9 -59.17 6.94 15.88
C ILE A 9 -58.33 8.02 15.20
N THR A 10 -58.92 9.19 15.05
CA THR A 10 -58.27 10.43 14.64
C THR A 10 -57.62 11.05 15.88
N ALA A 11 -56.29 11.16 15.92
CA ALA A 11 -55.59 11.89 16.98
C ALA A 11 -55.32 13.33 16.51
N ALA A 12 -55.70 14.27 17.38
CA ALA A 12 -55.60 15.71 17.19
C ALA A 12 -54.15 16.22 17.13
N ALA A 13 -53.92 17.19 16.25
CA ALA A 13 -52.69 17.94 16.14
C ALA A 13 -52.62 19.03 17.23
N THR A 14 -51.59 18.97 18.07
CA THR A 14 -51.16 20.09 18.92
C THR A 14 -49.79 20.52 18.43
N ALA A 15 -49.72 21.71 17.84
CA ALA A 15 -48.47 22.35 17.44
C ALA A 15 -47.78 22.93 18.68
N LEU A 16 -46.55 22.47 18.96
CA LEU A 16 -45.63 23.12 19.89
C LEU A 16 -44.40 23.57 19.09
N PHE A 17 -44.10 24.86 19.15
CA PHE A 17 -42.92 25.47 18.51
C PHE A 17 -41.63 24.87 19.10
N LEU A 18 -40.83 24.25 18.23
CA LEU A 18 -39.46 23.80 18.53
C LEU A 18 -38.47 24.69 17.78
N ALA A 19 -37.55 25.28 18.54
CA ALA A 19 -36.33 25.88 18.00
C ALA A 19 -35.50 24.83 17.24
N PRO A 20 -34.76 25.19 16.19
CA PRO A 20 -33.88 24.25 15.51
C PRO A 20 -32.68 23.95 16.41
N ALA A 21 -32.64 22.74 16.96
CA ALA A 21 -31.44 22.14 17.51
C ALA A 21 -30.50 21.79 16.34
N LEU A 22 -29.23 22.21 16.43
CA LEU A 22 -28.17 21.74 15.56
C LEU A 22 -28.03 20.22 15.69
N ALA A 23 -28.18 19.50 14.57
CA ALA A 23 -27.76 18.12 14.48
C ALA A 23 -26.23 18.04 14.33
N PRO A 24 -25.54 17.09 14.98
CA PRO A 24 -24.15 16.81 14.68
C PRO A 24 -24.08 16.18 13.27
N VAL A 25 -23.25 16.76 12.40
CA VAL A 25 -22.96 16.22 11.08
C VAL A 25 -22.18 14.92 11.27
N GLY A 26 -22.83 13.80 10.94
CA GLY A 26 -22.20 12.49 10.92
C GLY A 26 -21.09 12.43 9.88
N HIS A 27 -19.88 12.06 10.33
CA HIS A 27 -18.79 11.65 9.45
C HIS A 27 -19.21 10.37 8.71
N VAL A 28 -19.26 10.45 7.37
CA VAL A 28 -19.35 9.27 6.52
C VAL A 28 -18.00 8.58 6.54
N PHE A 29 -17.94 7.37 7.10
CA PHE A 29 -16.78 6.50 6.98
C PHE A 29 -16.61 6.11 5.51
N ALA A 30 -15.49 6.48 4.90
CA ALA A 30 -15.05 5.85 3.66
C ALA A 30 -14.69 4.39 3.99
N ASP A 31 -15.32 3.45 3.27
CA ASP A 31 -15.11 2.02 3.41
C ASP A 31 -13.61 1.66 3.17
N SER A 32 -13.06 0.81 4.04
CA SER A 32 -11.65 0.43 4.11
C SER A 32 -11.16 -0.31 2.84
N SER A 33 -12.11 -0.81 2.05
CA SER A 33 -11.89 -1.41 0.73
C SER A 33 -11.35 -0.42 -0.31
N SER A 34 -11.70 0.87 -0.19
CA SER A 34 -11.26 1.94 -1.10
C SER A 34 -9.84 2.45 -0.82
N LEU A 35 -9.30 2.19 0.37
CA LEU A 35 -7.96 2.59 0.81
C LEU A 35 -6.88 1.56 0.40
N GLN A 36 -7.20 0.27 0.37
CA GLN A 36 -6.28 -0.77 -0.11
C GLN A 36 -5.95 -0.65 -1.61
N ALA A 37 -6.89 -0.12 -2.41
CA ALA A 37 -6.68 0.07 -3.86
C ALA A 37 -5.76 1.27 -4.21
N ARG A 38 -5.48 2.19 -3.28
CA ARG A 38 -4.62 3.37 -3.51
C ARG A 38 -3.15 3.17 -3.15
N ASN A 39 -2.82 2.11 -2.41
CA ASN A 39 -1.45 1.84 -1.95
C ASN A 39 -0.52 1.25 -3.02
N SER A 40 -1.04 0.86 -4.19
CA SER A 40 -0.28 0.17 -5.24
C SER A 40 0.50 1.09 -6.19
N VAL A 41 0.45 2.42 -6.03
CA VAL A 41 0.91 3.35 -7.08
C VAL A 41 2.23 4.09 -6.76
N LEU A 42 2.83 3.93 -5.59
CA LEU A 42 3.84 4.87 -5.09
C LEU A 42 5.34 4.54 -5.37
N ALA A 43 5.67 3.64 -6.29
CA ALA A 43 7.07 3.21 -6.49
C ALA A 43 7.65 3.36 -7.92
N SER A 44 6.92 3.93 -8.88
CA SER A 44 7.44 4.26 -10.21
C SER A 44 6.82 5.55 -10.74
N GLU A 45 7.43 6.16 -11.77
CA GLU A 45 6.75 7.22 -12.55
C GLU A 45 5.34 6.72 -12.88
N GLN A 46 4.33 7.49 -12.50
CA GLN A 46 2.96 7.16 -12.82
C GLN A 46 2.66 7.70 -14.20
N GLN A 47 2.36 6.77 -15.10
CA GLN A 47 1.82 7.08 -16.41
C GLN A 47 0.58 6.24 -16.62
N THR A 48 -0.45 6.86 -17.15
CA THR A 48 -1.67 6.17 -17.55
C THR A 48 -1.79 6.19 -19.07
N ALA A 49 -2.57 5.26 -19.60
CA ALA A 49 -2.89 5.20 -21.01
C ALA A 49 -4.42 5.14 -21.18
N HIS A 50 -4.91 5.85 -22.18
CA HIS A 50 -6.24 5.66 -22.72
C HIS A 50 -6.13 5.00 -24.09
N ILE A 51 -6.99 4.03 -24.37
CA ILE A 51 -6.99 3.27 -25.62
C ILE A 51 -8.27 3.60 -26.38
N ASN A 52 -8.12 4.29 -27.51
CA ASN A 52 -9.21 4.70 -28.37
C ASN A 52 -9.49 3.70 -29.49
N GLY A 53 -10.70 3.77 -30.04
CA GLY A 53 -11.07 3.02 -31.24
C GLY A 53 -11.63 1.63 -30.95
N VAL A 54 -11.94 0.95 -32.04
CA VAL A 54 -12.68 -0.32 -32.05
C VAL A 54 -11.71 -1.47 -32.35
N TYR A 55 -11.90 -2.57 -31.63
CA TYR A 55 -11.06 -3.76 -31.66
C TYR A 55 -11.91 -5.00 -31.90
N HIS A 56 -11.28 -6.09 -32.30
CA HIS A 56 -11.95 -7.30 -32.79
C HIS A 56 -11.63 -8.50 -31.92
N VAL A 57 -12.65 -9.32 -31.61
CA VAL A 57 -12.48 -10.59 -30.91
C VAL A 57 -12.07 -11.67 -31.91
N ASP A 58 -10.77 -11.85 -32.13
CA ASP A 58 -10.26 -12.95 -32.95
C ASP A 58 -10.39 -14.30 -32.25
N GLN A 59 -10.18 -14.30 -30.92
CA GLN A 59 -10.36 -15.46 -30.08
C GLN A 59 -10.99 -15.07 -28.75
N LEU A 60 -11.79 -16.00 -28.23
CA LEU A 60 -12.29 -15.97 -26.87
C LEU A 60 -11.69 -17.16 -26.13
N VAL A 61 -10.90 -16.90 -25.11
CA VAL A 61 -10.11 -17.91 -24.39
C VAL A 61 -10.57 -17.97 -22.95
N GLN A 62 -10.68 -19.20 -22.42
CA GLN A 62 -10.91 -19.41 -21.00
C GLN A 62 -9.60 -19.84 -20.33
N PHE A 63 -9.22 -19.14 -19.26
CA PHE A 63 -8.03 -19.46 -18.47
C PHE A 63 -8.36 -19.28 -16.98
N ASN A 64 -8.03 -20.26 -16.15
CA ASN A 64 -8.38 -20.28 -14.72
C ASN A 64 -9.86 -19.93 -14.43
N GLY A 65 -10.78 -20.40 -15.27
CA GLY A 65 -12.21 -20.15 -15.13
C GLY A 65 -12.68 -18.74 -15.52
N LYS A 66 -11.77 -17.84 -15.89
CA LYS A 66 -12.09 -16.49 -16.39
C LYS A 66 -12.05 -16.44 -17.92
N TRP A 67 -12.81 -15.51 -18.49
CA TRP A 67 -12.88 -15.29 -19.93
C TRP A 67 -12.00 -14.11 -20.35
N TYR A 68 -11.35 -14.28 -21.50
CA TYR A 68 -10.44 -13.31 -22.08
C TYR A 68 -10.67 -13.19 -23.58
N VAL A 69 -10.43 -11.98 -24.09
CA VAL A 69 -10.36 -11.69 -25.52
C VAL A 69 -8.90 -11.69 -25.97
N VAL A 70 -8.68 -12.20 -27.17
CA VAL A 70 -7.45 -11.97 -27.94
C VAL A 70 -7.83 -11.24 -29.21
N ASP A 71 -7.17 -10.10 -29.43
CA ASP A 71 -7.14 -9.37 -30.70
C ASP A 71 -5.73 -9.52 -31.28
N ASN A 72 -5.60 -10.26 -32.38
CA ASN A 72 -4.32 -10.58 -33.00
C ASN A 72 -3.66 -9.33 -33.59
N GLY A 73 -4.43 -8.29 -33.90
CA GLY A 73 -3.94 -7.04 -34.45
C GLY A 73 -3.11 -6.25 -33.44
N ILE A 74 -3.41 -6.38 -32.13
CA ILE A 74 -2.71 -5.68 -31.05
C ILE A 74 -1.90 -6.60 -30.13
N ALA A 75 -2.02 -7.92 -30.28
CA ALA A 75 -1.21 -8.88 -29.53
C ALA A 75 0.26 -8.91 -29.98
N ILE A 76 1.13 -9.47 -29.14
CA ILE A 76 2.54 -9.70 -29.45
C ILE A 76 2.71 -11.20 -29.75
N PRO A 77 3.14 -11.61 -30.95
CA PRO A 77 3.43 -13.01 -31.23
C PRO A 77 4.74 -13.49 -30.56
N PRO A 78 4.82 -14.78 -30.13
CA PRO A 78 3.74 -15.75 -30.08
C PRO A 78 2.72 -15.38 -28.99
N ILE A 79 1.42 -15.49 -29.30
CA ILE A 79 0.35 -15.07 -28.40
C ILE A 79 0.29 -16.01 -27.20
N ASP A 80 0.43 -15.46 -26.00
CA ASP A 80 0.33 -16.17 -24.74
C ASP A 80 -0.58 -15.42 -23.73
N TYR A 81 -0.61 -15.91 -22.49
CA TYR A 81 -1.43 -15.34 -21.42
C TYR A 81 -1.18 -13.84 -21.19
N ASN A 82 0.03 -13.35 -21.44
CA ASN A 82 0.33 -11.92 -21.26
C ASN A 82 -0.40 -11.04 -22.27
N ASN A 83 -0.99 -11.59 -23.34
CA ASN A 83 -1.79 -10.86 -24.32
C ASN A 83 -3.30 -10.97 -24.07
N TYR A 84 -3.72 -11.73 -23.06
CA TYR A 84 -5.14 -12.02 -22.83
C TYR A 84 -5.80 -10.83 -22.14
N ILE A 85 -6.79 -10.25 -22.81
CA ILE A 85 -7.50 -9.05 -22.33
C ILE A 85 -8.69 -9.52 -21.49
N PRO A 86 -8.78 -9.21 -20.18
CA PRO A 86 -9.93 -9.56 -19.37
C PRO A 86 -11.20 -8.95 -19.95
N VAL A 87 -12.28 -9.73 -20.04
CA VAL A 87 -13.54 -9.24 -20.63
C VAL A 87 -14.25 -8.17 -19.79
N GLY A 88 -14.07 -8.19 -18.47
CA GLY A 88 -14.84 -7.36 -17.53
C GLY A 88 -14.76 -5.84 -17.80
N PRO A 89 -13.56 -5.28 -18.08
CA PRO A 89 -13.41 -3.85 -18.40
C PRO A 89 -13.83 -3.44 -19.82
N LEU A 90 -14.23 -4.37 -20.69
CA LEU A 90 -14.51 -4.08 -22.10
C LEU A 90 -15.97 -3.69 -22.31
N THR A 91 -16.22 -2.87 -23.33
CA THR A 91 -17.58 -2.56 -23.81
C THR A 91 -17.77 -3.18 -25.17
N VAL A 92 -18.80 -4.01 -25.33
CA VAL A 92 -19.16 -4.61 -26.63
C VAL A 92 -19.84 -3.57 -27.50
N THR A 93 -19.37 -3.47 -28.74
CA THR A 93 -19.82 -2.46 -29.69
C THR A 93 -20.14 -3.07 -31.06
N ASP A 94 -20.76 -2.28 -31.93
CA ASP A 94 -20.69 -2.53 -33.37
C ASP A 94 -19.29 -2.15 -33.92
N ASN A 95 -19.07 -2.36 -35.22
CA ASN A 95 -17.82 -2.01 -35.91
C ASN A 95 -17.56 -0.49 -35.98
N SER A 96 -18.56 0.34 -35.66
CA SER A 96 -18.42 1.81 -35.60
C SER A 96 -18.11 2.30 -34.18
N GLY A 97 -18.11 1.41 -33.19
CA GLY A 97 -17.83 1.73 -31.78
C GLY A 97 -19.06 2.13 -30.98
N ASN A 98 -20.28 1.96 -31.50
CA ASN A 98 -21.49 2.21 -30.74
C ASN A 98 -21.75 1.04 -29.79
N ALA A 99 -21.97 1.33 -28.50
CA ALA A 99 -22.25 0.31 -27.51
C ALA A 99 -23.55 -0.46 -27.82
N LEU A 100 -23.50 -1.78 -27.73
CA LEU A 100 -24.66 -2.64 -27.92
C LEU A 100 -25.41 -2.84 -26.60
N SER A 101 -26.71 -3.12 -26.65
CA SER A 101 -27.47 -3.49 -25.45
C SER A 101 -27.05 -4.83 -24.88
N ASP A 102 -26.71 -5.79 -25.76
CA ASP A 102 -26.11 -7.05 -25.38
C ASP A 102 -24.59 -6.87 -25.24
N GLN A 103 -24.09 -7.10 -24.03
CA GLN A 103 -22.68 -6.99 -23.67
C GLN A 103 -21.98 -8.37 -23.65
N THR A 104 -22.56 -9.37 -24.31
CA THR A 104 -21.94 -10.69 -24.46
C THR A 104 -20.91 -10.68 -25.58
N LEU A 105 -19.66 -11.04 -25.26
CA LEU A 105 -18.57 -11.15 -26.25
C LEU A 105 -18.59 -12.52 -26.91
N HIS A 106 -18.49 -12.53 -28.24
CA HIS A 106 -18.31 -13.72 -29.06
C HIS A 106 -17.11 -13.53 -29.99
N LYS A 107 -16.58 -14.63 -30.52
CA LYS A 107 -15.63 -14.54 -31.64
C LYS A 107 -16.31 -13.81 -32.81
N GLY A 108 -15.65 -12.79 -33.37
CA GLY A 108 -16.23 -11.92 -34.39
C GLY A 108 -16.87 -10.64 -33.85
N SER A 109 -17.09 -10.54 -32.54
CA SER A 109 -17.60 -9.30 -31.92
C SER A 109 -16.58 -8.18 -32.00
N TYR A 110 -17.09 -6.94 -31.90
CA TYR A 110 -16.27 -5.75 -31.73
C TYR A 110 -16.35 -5.25 -30.29
N PHE A 111 -15.27 -4.62 -29.83
CA PHE A 111 -15.22 -4.05 -28.50
C PHE A 111 -14.39 -2.77 -28.45
N THR A 112 -14.60 -1.99 -27.40
CA THR A 112 -13.74 -0.88 -27.00
C THR A 112 -13.25 -1.12 -25.57
N PHE A 113 -12.17 -0.45 -25.18
CA PHE A 113 -11.66 -0.47 -23.81
C PHE A 113 -12.46 0.45 -22.85
N GLY A 114 -13.65 0.92 -23.27
CA GLY A 114 -14.48 1.84 -22.50
C GLY A 114 -13.82 3.21 -22.28
N GLN A 115 -14.31 3.96 -21.28
CA GLN A 115 -13.77 5.27 -20.88
C GLN A 115 -12.62 5.15 -19.85
N GLY A 116 -12.05 3.95 -19.69
CA GLY A 116 -11.04 3.68 -18.66
C GLY A 116 -9.70 4.36 -18.96
N GLN A 117 -9.02 4.81 -17.90
CA GLN A 117 -7.58 5.05 -17.90
C GLN A 117 -6.89 3.83 -17.28
N PHE A 118 -5.87 3.32 -17.94
CA PHE A 118 -5.12 2.13 -17.52
C PHE A 118 -3.73 2.52 -17.03
N SER A 119 -3.30 1.98 -15.89
CA SER A 119 -1.93 2.19 -15.43
C SER A 119 -0.94 1.53 -16.39
N VAL A 120 0.09 2.28 -16.81
CA VAL A 120 1.19 1.77 -17.63
C VAL A 120 2.17 1.04 -16.72
N ILE A 121 2.33 -0.26 -16.93
CA ILE A 121 3.25 -1.13 -16.18
C ILE A 121 4.64 -1.09 -16.82
N ASN A 122 4.69 -1.16 -18.16
CA ASN A 122 5.93 -1.09 -18.92
C ASN A 122 5.67 -0.41 -20.27
N LEU A 123 6.60 0.42 -20.73
CA LEU A 123 6.53 1.09 -22.02
C LEU A 123 7.89 1.04 -22.70
N THR A 124 7.93 0.44 -23.88
CA THR A 124 9.08 0.48 -24.77
C THR A 124 8.73 1.16 -26.09
N ASN A 125 9.68 1.21 -27.02
CA ASN A 125 9.40 1.70 -28.37
C ASN A 125 8.37 0.81 -29.11
N ASN A 126 8.34 -0.50 -28.81
CA ASN A 126 7.54 -1.47 -29.57
C ASN A 126 6.39 -2.10 -28.79
N THR A 127 6.43 -2.05 -27.46
CA THR A 127 5.47 -2.74 -26.59
C THR A 127 4.95 -1.81 -25.49
N VAL A 128 3.74 -2.09 -25.04
CA VAL A 128 3.15 -1.46 -23.85
C VAL A 128 2.48 -2.54 -23.01
N ALA A 129 2.73 -2.55 -21.71
CA ALA A 129 2.02 -3.38 -20.75
C ALA A 129 1.13 -2.49 -19.87
N LEU A 130 -0.14 -2.84 -19.75
CA LEU A 130 -1.15 -2.07 -19.03
C LEU A 130 -1.79 -2.93 -17.95
N ASN A 131 -2.18 -2.31 -16.83
CA ASN A 131 -3.05 -2.95 -15.85
C ASN A 131 -4.51 -2.80 -16.31
N ILE A 132 -5.14 -3.91 -16.68
CA ILE A 132 -6.52 -3.97 -17.14
C ILE A 132 -7.27 -4.94 -16.23
N GLY A 133 -8.27 -4.46 -15.50
CA GLY A 133 -9.05 -5.31 -14.59
C GLY A 133 -8.24 -5.95 -13.46
N GLY A 134 -7.10 -5.35 -13.07
CA GLY A 134 -6.19 -5.88 -12.06
C GLY A 134 -5.11 -6.83 -12.62
N GLU A 135 -5.09 -7.08 -13.93
CA GLU A 135 -4.17 -8.02 -14.59
C GLU A 135 -3.25 -7.28 -15.57
N ALA A 136 -2.00 -7.74 -15.70
CA ALA A 136 -1.03 -7.16 -16.61
C ALA A 136 -1.25 -7.69 -18.03
N VAL A 137 -1.51 -6.80 -18.99
CA VAL A 137 -1.76 -7.14 -20.39
C VAL A 137 -0.79 -6.40 -21.30
N SER A 138 -0.05 -7.14 -22.10
CA SER A 138 1.00 -6.67 -23.02
C SER A 138 0.50 -6.61 -24.45
N PHE A 139 0.75 -5.48 -25.09
CA PHE A 139 0.32 -5.16 -26.45
C PHE A 139 1.49 -4.72 -27.32
N ASN A 140 1.36 -4.97 -28.62
CA ASN A 140 2.18 -4.35 -29.64
C ASN A 140 1.80 -2.86 -29.74
N ARG A 141 2.69 -1.99 -29.27
CA ARG A 141 2.45 -0.55 -29.21
C ARG A 141 2.26 0.06 -30.60
N ASN A 142 3.02 -0.44 -31.58
CA ASN A 142 2.97 0.09 -32.94
C ASN A 142 1.60 -0.18 -33.61
N ALA A 143 0.91 -1.24 -33.19
CA ALA A 143 -0.44 -1.55 -33.70
C ALA A 143 -1.51 -0.55 -33.24
N PHE A 144 -1.30 0.12 -32.10
CA PHE A 144 -2.22 1.16 -31.66
C PHE A 144 -2.05 2.45 -32.45
N GLY A 145 -0.83 2.82 -32.83
CA GLY A 145 -0.54 4.11 -33.43
C GLY A 145 -1.05 5.25 -32.55
N ASN A 146 -1.79 6.20 -33.13
CA ASN A 146 -2.36 7.35 -32.41
C ASN A 146 -3.53 7.00 -31.48
N ARG A 147 -3.97 5.73 -31.44
CA ARG A 147 -5.08 5.28 -30.58
C ARG A 147 -4.66 5.07 -29.13
N LEU A 148 -3.36 4.85 -28.88
CA LEU A 148 -2.82 4.79 -27.52
C LEU A 148 -2.41 6.20 -27.11
N VAL A 149 -3.22 6.82 -26.24
CA VAL A 149 -2.95 8.16 -25.72
C VAL A 149 -2.36 8.02 -24.32
N LEU A 150 -1.08 8.38 -24.17
CA LEU A 150 -0.39 8.36 -22.88
C LEU A 150 -0.62 9.69 -22.15
N SER A 151 -0.80 9.62 -20.83
CA SER A 151 -0.72 10.81 -19.98
C SER A 151 0.72 11.31 -19.88
N ASP A 152 0.88 12.53 -19.36
CA ASP A 152 2.18 12.99 -18.89
C ASP A 152 2.75 12.00 -17.87
N LYS A 153 4.07 11.85 -17.90
CA LYS A 153 4.80 11.11 -16.87
C LYS A 153 4.81 11.94 -15.61
N ILE A 154 4.26 11.37 -14.54
CA ILE A 154 4.23 12.01 -13.24
C ILE A 154 5.29 11.35 -12.38
N PRO A 155 6.28 12.12 -11.87
CA PRO A 155 7.27 11.59 -10.94
C PRO A 155 6.59 10.89 -9.77
N ALA A 156 7.19 9.81 -9.28
CA ALA A 156 6.73 9.16 -8.07
C ALA A 156 6.66 10.16 -6.90
N ALA A 157 5.74 9.90 -5.96
CA ALA A 157 5.65 10.66 -4.73
C ALA A 157 6.98 10.60 -3.98
N LYS A 158 7.46 11.75 -3.52
CA LYS A 158 8.71 11.83 -2.73
C LYS A 158 8.57 11.19 -1.35
N PHE A 159 7.36 11.18 -0.79
CA PHE A 159 7.09 10.63 0.54
C PHE A 159 6.01 9.54 0.47
N LYS A 160 6.07 8.58 1.40
CA LYS A 160 5.08 7.51 1.56
C LYS A 160 4.46 7.56 2.94
N VAL A 161 3.30 6.92 3.08
CA VAL A 161 2.63 6.77 4.39
C VAL A 161 3.58 6.17 5.42
N GLY A 162 3.63 6.78 6.60
CA GLY A 162 4.55 6.42 7.68
C GLY A 162 5.86 7.20 7.70
N ASP A 163 6.24 7.88 6.61
CA ASP A 163 7.44 8.71 6.60
C ASP A 163 7.31 9.86 7.62
N LYS A 164 8.41 10.15 8.30
CA LYS A 164 8.54 11.31 9.17
C LYS A 164 9.02 12.51 8.37
N VAL A 165 8.30 13.60 8.48
CA VAL A 165 8.50 14.79 7.66
C VAL A 165 8.36 16.06 8.48
N GLU A 166 8.84 17.16 7.92
CA GLU A 166 8.68 18.50 8.48
C GLU A 166 7.99 19.41 7.45
N ILE A 167 7.09 20.27 7.92
CA ILE A 167 6.55 21.34 7.07
C ILE A 167 7.65 22.36 6.82
N SER A 168 7.96 22.59 5.55
CA SER A 168 9.00 23.50 5.11
C SER A 168 8.85 24.90 5.71
N ASN A 169 9.96 25.52 6.10
CA ASN A 169 9.95 26.89 6.65
C ASN A 169 9.52 27.97 5.65
N ILE A 170 9.44 27.64 4.36
CA ILE A 170 8.91 28.50 3.28
C ILE A 170 7.46 28.18 2.91
N ALA A 171 6.83 27.16 3.50
CA ALA A 171 5.45 26.76 3.19
C ALA A 171 4.47 27.90 3.48
N THR A 172 3.53 28.17 2.58
CA THR A 172 2.59 29.30 2.73
C THR A 172 1.16 28.83 2.96
N SER A 173 0.64 27.99 2.08
CA SER A 173 -0.72 27.46 2.18
C SER A 173 -0.81 26.03 1.67
N GLU A 174 -1.76 25.29 2.20
CA GLU A 174 -2.25 24.04 1.62
C GLU A 174 -2.87 24.29 0.24
N THR A 175 -3.10 23.20 -0.51
CA THR A 175 -3.73 23.25 -1.84
C THR A 175 -5.19 23.74 -1.79
N ASN A 176 -5.86 23.61 -0.64
CA ASN A 176 -7.21 24.10 -0.37
C ASN A 176 -7.24 25.57 0.14
N GLY A 177 -6.08 26.23 0.24
CA GLY A 177 -5.95 27.61 0.73
C GLY A 177 -5.81 27.77 2.25
N TYR A 178 -5.79 26.68 3.03
CA TYR A 178 -5.52 26.77 4.47
C TYR A 178 -4.09 27.28 4.75
N ASN A 179 -3.93 28.13 5.76
CA ASN A 179 -2.65 28.75 6.07
C ASN A 179 -1.68 27.78 6.76
N LEU A 180 -0.53 27.49 6.12
CA LEU A 180 0.52 26.63 6.67
C LEU A 180 1.58 27.38 7.48
N ILE A 181 1.59 28.71 7.46
CA ILE A 181 2.59 29.52 8.19
C ILE A 181 2.69 29.12 9.68
N PRO A 182 1.59 28.91 10.43
CA PRO A 182 1.66 28.52 11.84
C PRO A 182 2.31 27.15 12.09
N HIS A 183 2.32 26.28 11.08
CA HIS A 183 2.79 24.90 11.15
C HIS A 183 4.18 24.72 10.52
N ARG A 184 4.84 25.81 10.10
CA ARG A 184 6.23 25.76 9.62
C ARG A 184 7.15 25.14 10.67
N ASN A 185 8.04 24.28 10.23
CA ASN A 185 8.96 23.49 11.05
C ASN A 185 8.25 22.50 11.99
N TRP A 186 6.94 22.30 11.86
CA TRP A 186 6.27 21.24 12.60
C TRP A 186 6.59 19.89 11.96
N LYS A 187 6.91 18.93 12.84
CA LYS A 187 7.31 17.58 12.48
C LYS A 187 6.15 16.63 12.66
N GLY A 188 5.86 15.83 11.64
CA GLY A 188 4.73 14.93 11.61
C GLY A 188 4.99 13.65 10.83
N THR A 189 3.94 12.87 10.66
CA THR A 189 3.95 11.58 9.96
C THR A 189 2.99 11.64 8.78
N ILE A 190 3.41 11.15 7.62
CA ILE A 190 2.51 11.03 6.46
C ILE A 190 1.42 10.00 6.76
N LYS A 191 0.15 10.39 6.62
CA LYS A 191 -1.02 9.52 6.80
C LYS A 191 -1.70 9.13 5.50
N SER A 192 -1.58 9.96 4.46
CA SER A 192 -2.08 9.65 3.12
C SER A 192 -1.28 10.39 2.07
N VAL A 193 -1.26 9.82 0.87
CA VAL A 193 -0.69 10.41 -0.34
C VAL A 193 -1.77 10.43 -1.42
N SER A 194 -2.02 11.59 -2.01
CA SER A 194 -3.02 11.79 -3.05
C SER A 194 -2.38 12.49 -4.24
N GLN A 195 -2.68 12.03 -5.45
CA GLN A 195 -2.22 12.69 -6.66
C GLN A 195 -3.03 13.97 -6.88
N LEU A 196 -2.35 15.12 -6.91
CA LEU A 196 -2.97 16.40 -7.21
C LEU A 196 -1.93 17.32 -7.85
N LYS A 197 -2.21 17.81 -9.06
CA LYS A 197 -1.38 18.83 -9.68
C LYS A 197 -1.65 20.18 -9.02
N TYR A 198 -0.66 20.70 -8.31
CA TYR A 198 -0.73 22.01 -7.66
C TYR A 198 0.64 22.68 -7.69
N SER A 199 0.74 23.84 -8.37
CA SER A 199 2.01 24.54 -8.56
C SER A 199 3.09 23.59 -9.13
N SER A 200 4.26 23.51 -8.51
CA SER A 200 5.33 22.59 -8.86
C SER A 200 5.15 21.16 -8.34
N SER A 201 4.20 20.91 -7.43
CA SER A 201 3.88 19.57 -6.92
C SER A 201 2.98 18.77 -7.85
N ASN A 202 3.10 17.45 -7.77
CA ASN A 202 2.16 16.50 -8.35
C ASN A 202 1.44 15.66 -7.27
N TRP A 203 1.78 15.90 -6.00
CA TRP A 203 1.35 15.13 -4.85
C TRP A 203 0.90 16.04 -3.72
N GLU A 204 -0.14 15.59 -3.03
CA GLU A 204 -0.72 16.17 -1.83
C GLU A 204 -0.68 15.12 -0.70
N TYR A 205 -0.46 15.57 0.52
CA TYR A 205 -0.25 14.74 1.68
C TYR A 205 -1.09 15.17 2.87
N CYS A 206 -1.50 14.19 3.67
CA CYS A 206 -1.92 14.42 5.05
C CYS A 206 -0.73 14.18 5.99
N VAL A 207 -0.42 15.18 6.81
CA VAL A 207 0.64 15.17 7.83
C VAL A 207 -0.01 15.22 9.20
N GLU A 208 0.20 14.19 10.03
CA GLU A 208 -0.28 14.13 11.41
C GLU A 208 0.86 14.41 12.40
N TYR A 209 0.62 15.33 13.32
CA TYR A 209 1.58 15.77 14.32
C TYR A 209 1.44 15.00 15.64
N PRO A 210 2.46 14.99 16.53
CA PRO A 210 2.41 14.28 17.80
C PRO A 210 1.24 14.67 18.72
N ASN A 211 0.71 15.89 18.57
CA ASN A 211 -0.43 16.38 19.33
C ASN A 211 -1.80 15.94 18.74
N GLY A 212 -1.80 15.12 17.70
CA GLY A 212 -3.00 14.64 17.01
C GLY A 212 -3.63 15.62 16.02
N GLN A 213 -3.08 16.84 15.88
CA GLN A 213 -3.50 17.76 14.83
C GLN A 213 -2.99 17.29 13.47
N GLN A 214 -3.68 17.72 12.41
CA GLN A 214 -3.36 17.34 11.05
C GLN A 214 -3.39 18.54 10.11
N ASN A 215 -2.49 18.51 9.15
CA ASN A 215 -2.59 19.28 7.92
C ASN A 215 -2.85 18.29 6.79
N VAL A 216 -4.03 18.37 6.17
CA VAL A 216 -4.59 17.28 5.34
C VAL A 216 -4.36 17.46 3.84
N HIS A 217 -3.98 18.67 3.42
CA HIS A 217 -3.83 19.06 2.01
C HIS A 217 -2.46 19.72 1.73
N VAL A 218 -1.39 19.19 2.33
CA VAL A 218 -0.04 19.74 2.18
C VAL A 218 0.54 19.33 0.83
N ALA A 219 0.94 20.28 -0.01
CA ALA A 219 1.59 19.98 -1.27
C ALA A 219 3.02 19.45 -1.06
N GLU A 220 3.49 18.56 -1.94
CA GLU A 220 4.83 17.95 -1.85
C GLU A 220 5.98 18.96 -1.69
N GLN A 221 5.90 20.08 -2.39
CA GLN A 221 6.88 21.17 -2.37
C GLN A 221 7.05 21.81 -0.98
N ASP A 222 6.05 21.68 -0.12
CA ASP A 222 5.94 22.32 1.19
C ASP A 222 6.33 21.34 2.30
N ILE A 223 6.78 20.13 1.94
CA ILE A 223 7.24 19.09 2.84
C ILE A 223 8.73 18.87 2.58
N ILE A 224 9.51 18.85 3.66
CA ILE A 224 10.91 18.44 3.64
C ILE A 224 11.07 17.18 4.49
N ILE A 225 12.10 16.39 4.16
CA ILE A 225 12.51 15.28 5.03
C ILE A 225 12.95 15.89 6.37
N ASP A 226 12.39 15.39 7.48
CA ASP A 226 12.93 15.72 8.80
C ASP A 226 14.26 14.98 8.97
N SER A 227 15.36 15.68 8.71
CA SER A 227 16.73 15.17 8.82
C SER A 227 17.16 14.82 10.26
N GLN A 228 16.30 15.06 11.25
CA GLN A 228 16.48 14.65 12.65
C GLN A 228 15.41 13.68 13.16
N SER A 229 14.41 13.33 12.36
CA SER A 229 13.69 12.08 12.56
C SER A 229 14.61 10.95 12.13
N PRO A 230 14.61 9.79 12.81
CA PRO A 230 15.47 8.70 12.40
C PRO A 230 15.01 8.21 11.03
N SER A 231 15.63 8.71 9.96
CA SER A 231 16.04 7.80 8.91
C SER A 231 16.83 6.74 9.66
N ILE A 232 16.34 5.51 9.71
CA ILE A 232 17.16 4.42 10.20
C ILE A 232 18.44 4.49 9.36
N ASP A 233 19.54 4.96 9.94
CA ASP A 233 20.84 4.92 9.27
C ASP A 233 21.16 3.44 9.15
N LEU A 234 20.81 2.87 7.99
CA LEU A 234 20.92 1.44 7.75
C LEU A 234 22.37 0.97 7.90
N ALA A 235 23.35 1.84 7.65
CA ALA A 235 24.75 1.54 7.90
C ALA A 235 25.02 1.46 9.42
N GLN A 236 24.51 2.40 10.20
CA GLN A 236 24.61 2.35 11.66
C GLN A 236 23.86 1.15 12.25
N ILE A 237 22.65 0.83 11.79
CA ILE A 237 21.88 -0.33 12.25
C ILE A 237 22.57 -1.63 11.88
N LYS A 238 23.04 -1.76 10.64
CA LYS A 238 23.84 -2.91 10.21
C LYS A 238 25.06 -3.07 11.10
N GLN A 239 25.79 -1.99 11.37
CA GLN A 239 26.96 -2.04 12.23
C GLN A 239 26.62 -2.37 13.68
N ALA A 240 25.53 -1.83 14.23
CA ALA A 240 25.06 -2.12 15.58
C ALA A 240 24.65 -3.60 15.73
N GLY A 241 23.97 -4.16 14.72
CA GLY A 241 23.63 -5.57 14.65
C GLY A 241 24.88 -6.46 14.59
N ILE A 242 25.83 -6.15 13.71
CA ILE A 242 27.11 -6.87 13.61
C ILE A 242 27.89 -6.80 14.94
N ASN A 243 27.89 -5.63 15.59
CA ASN A 243 28.53 -5.47 16.89
C ASN A 243 27.85 -6.36 17.95
N GLY A 244 26.52 -6.31 18.05
CA GLY A 244 25.76 -7.16 18.98
C GLY A 244 25.88 -8.66 18.68
N PHE A 245 25.98 -9.04 17.41
CA PHE A 245 26.32 -10.41 17.02
C PHE A 245 27.70 -10.82 17.53
N ASN A 246 28.73 -10.01 17.30
CA ASN A 246 30.10 -10.35 17.68
C ASN A 246 30.33 -10.32 19.20
N SER A 247 29.80 -9.32 19.90
CA SER A 247 30.07 -9.13 21.33
C SER A 247 29.08 -9.86 22.24
N GLY A 248 27.89 -10.20 21.74
CA GLY A 248 26.78 -10.59 22.62
C GLY A 248 26.34 -9.43 23.52
N GLY A 249 25.60 -9.75 24.57
CA GLY A 249 25.14 -8.78 25.58
C GLY A 249 23.61 -8.77 25.72
N TRP A 250 23.12 -7.94 26.64
CA TRP A 250 21.68 -7.81 26.94
C TRP A 250 20.99 -9.16 27.20
N SER A 251 21.68 -10.07 27.93
CA SER A 251 21.31 -11.46 28.22
C SER A 251 21.37 -12.47 27.05
N TYR A 252 21.87 -12.07 25.89
CA TYR A 252 22.02 -12.94 24.72
C TYR A 252 23.50 -13.27 24.45
N PRO A 253 23.83 -14.54 24.15
CA PRO A 253 25.21 -14.92 23.83
C PRO A 253 25.61 -14.40 22.44
N SER A 254 26.92 -14.19 22.25
CA SER A 254 27.46 -13.81 20.94
C SER A 254 27.21 -14.89 19.88
N GLY A 255 27.18 -14.47 18.63
CA GLY A 255 26.94 -15.32 17.47
C GLY A 255 25.46 -15.66 17.24
N GLN A 256 24.51 -15.02 17.92
CA GLN A 256 23.09 -15.36 17.82
C GLN A 256 22.24 -14.26 17.17
N CYS A 257 21.11 -14.66 16.58
CA CYS A 257 20.11 -13.74 16.03
C CYS A 257 19.57 -12.76 17.08
N THR A 258 19.37 -13.24 18.31
CA THR A 258 18.87 -12.44 19.43
C THR A 258 19.87 -11.38 19.87
N SER A 259 21.18 -11.67 19.86
CA SER A 259 22.20 -10.68 20.20
C SER A 259 22.41 -9.63 19.09
N PHE A 260 22.25 -10.03 17.82
CA PHE A 260 22.21 -9.10 16.69
C PHE A 260 21.06 -8.09 16.85
N VAL A 261 19.83 -8.56 17.04
CA VAL A 261 18.66 -7.68 17.20
C VAL A 261 18.77 -6.84 18.48
N ALA A 262 19.27 -7.41 19.58
CA ALA A 262 19.48 -6.65 20.82
C ALA A 262 20.48 -5.50 20.66
N GLY A 263 21.56 -5.69 19.90
CA GLY A 263 22.52 -4.63 19.58
C GLY A 263 21.88 -3.48 18.80
N ILE A 264 21.00 -3.80 17.85
CA ILE A 264 20.22 -2.81 17.11
C ILE A 264 19.29 -2.03 18.05
N LEU A 265 18.50 -2.71 18.86
CA LEU A 265 17.56 -2.06 19.80
C LEU A 265 18.29 -1.18 20.82
N ALA A 266 19.43 -1.63 21.34
CA ALA A 266 20.25 -0.85 22.26
C ALA A 266 20.83 0.42 21.61
N SER A 267 21.31 0.33 20.37
CA SER A 267 21.82 1.49 19.62
C SER A 267 20.75 2.55 19.34
N GLN A 268 19.48 2.13 19.29
CA GLN A 268 18.33 3.02 19.13
C GLN A 268 17.75 3.53 20.45
N GLY A 269 18.37 3.18 21.58
CA GLY A 269 17.95 3.68 22.90
C GLY A 269 16.69 3.02 23.44
N VAL A 270 16.27 1.86 22.90
CA VAL A 270 15.18 1.07 23.50
C VAL A 270 15.57 0.70 24.94
N ASN A 271 14.62 0.75 25.87
CA ASN A 271 14.93 0.43 27.25
C ASN A 271 15.31 -1.06 27.37
N THR A 272 16.48 -1.34 27.94
CA THR A 272 17.01 -2.71 28.03
C THR A 272 16.08 -3.67 28.77
N SER A 273 15.26 -3.19 29.71
CA SER A 273 14.24 -4.00 30.38
C SER A 273 13.16 -4.54 29.44
N GLN A 274 12.91 -3.88 28.30
CA GLN A 274 11.92 -4.32 27.32
C GLN A 274 12.42 -5.55 26.54
N PHE A 275 13.71 -5.62 26.19
CA PHE A 275 14.23 -6.64 25.27
C PHE A 275 15.26 -7.60 25.88
N THR A 276 15.73 -7.43 27.11
CA THR A 276 16.59 -8.42 27.80
C THR A 276 15.76 -9.62 28.29
N PHE A 277 16.30 -10.83 28.35
CA PHE A 277 15.65 -12.04 28.88
C PHE A 277 14.34 -12.43 28.18
N LEU A 278 14.22 -12.19 26.88
CA LEU A 278 13.07 -12.65 26.08
C LEU A 278 13.23 -14.10 25.57
N GLY A 279 14.37 -14.76 25.83
CA GLY A 279 14.62 -16.14 25.42
C GLY A 279 15.16 -16.28 24.00
N ASN A 280 14.86 -17.40 23.34
CA ASN A 280 15.24 -17.67 21.95
C ASN A 280 14.36 -16.88 20.97
N GLY A 281 14.70 -16.90 19.68
CA GLY A 281 13.94 -16.17 18.66
C GLY A 281 12.43 -16.48 18.64
N ALA A 282 12.05 -17.74 18.86
CA ALA A 282 10.65 -18.17 18.99
C ALA A 282 9.94 -17.66 20.26
N ASP A 283 10.69 -17.36 21.32
CA ASP A 283 10.14 -16.97 22.62
C ASP A 283 9.82 -15.46 22.68
N TRP A 284 10.43 -14.66 21.79
CA TRP A 284 10.39 -13.20 21.85
C TRP A 284 8.96 -12.64 21.76
N ALA A 285 8.14 -13.09 20.82
CA ALA A 285 6.77 -12.58 20.67
C ALA A 285 5.90 -12.86 21.91
N GLY A 286 6.02 -14.05 22.50
CA GLY A 286 5.29 -14.43 23.70
C GLY A 286 5.74 -13.62 24.92
N ASN A 287 7.05 -13.54 25.15
CA ASN A 287 7.62 -12.86 26.31
C ASN A 287 7.48 -11.34 26.22
N ALA A 288 7.58 -10.75 25.02
CA ALA A 288 7.34 -9.33 24.82
C ALA A 288 5.86 -8.98 25.12
N ARG A 289 4.92 -9.81 24.66
CA ARG A 289 3.49 -9.64 24.98
C ARG A 289 3.23 -9.76 26.48
N ALA A 290 3.88 -10.70 27.17
CA ALA A 290 3.77 -10.84 28.63
C ALA A 290 4.28 -9.60 29.40
N ARG A 291 5.15 -8.80 28.78
CA ARG A 291 5.63 -7.51 29.32
C ARG A 291 4.77 -6.31 28.93
N GLY A 292 3.64 -6.55 28.26
CA GLY A 292 2.75 -5.47 27.79
C GLY A 292 3.27 -4.73 26.56
N ILE A 293 4.31 -5.22 25.90
CA ILE A 293 4.77 -4.68 24.62
C ILE A 293 3.75 -5.07 23.54
N ARG A 294 3.44 -4.15 22.63
CA ARG A 294 2.52 -4.43 21.53
C ARG A 294 3.14 -5.50 20.62
N VAL A 295 2.40 -6.60 20.45
CA VAL A 295 2.76 -7.68 19.54
C VAL A 295 1.55 -8.07 18.69
N ASP A 296 1.65 -7.89 17.38
CA ASP A 296 0.61 -8.20 16.41
C ASP A 296 1.20 -8.84 15.14
N MET A 297 0.45 -8.84 14.03
CA MET A 297 0.88 -9.36 12.73
C MET A 297 1.00 -8.24 11.69
N THR A 298 1.29 -7.01 12.11
CA THR A 298 1.42 -5.86 11.22
C THR A 298 2.90 -5.44 11.14
N PRO A 299 3.63 -5.80 10.07
CA PRO A 299 5.00 -5.36 9.87
C PRO A 299 5.10 -3.83 9.86
N SER A 300 6.10 -3.29 10.54
CA SER A 300 6.45 -1.87 10.49
C SER A 300 7.96 -1.71 10.56
N VAL A 301 8.47 -0.69 9.88
CA VAL A 301 9.89 -0.33 9.96
C VAL A 301 10.26 -0.06 11.41
N GLY A 302 11.33 -0.69 11.87
CA GLY A 302 11.85 -0.62 13.23
C GLY A 302 11.28 -1.64 14.23
N ALA A 303 10.28 -2.41 13.82
CA ALA A 303 9.80 -3.53 14.62
C ALA A 303 10.73 -4.75 14.49
N VAL A 304 10.52 -5.72 15.39
CA VAL A 304 11.23 -7.01 15.36
C VAL A 304 10.25 -8.10 14.99
N VAL A 305 10.61 -8.93 14.02
CA VAL A 305 9.90 -10.18 13.73
C VAL A 305 10.46 -11.31 14.59
N SER A 306 9.58 -12.08 15.20
CA SER A 306 9.87 -13.33 15.90
C SER A 306 9.30 -14.49 15.10
N PHE A 307 10.11 -15.51 14.82
CA PHE A 307 9.74 -16.70 14.05
C PHE A 307 9.66 -17.93 14.95
N ASN A 308 8.62 -18.73 14.75
CA ASN A 308 8.46 -20.06 15.33
C ASN A 308 9.60 -21.00 14.87
N GLY A 309 9.90 -22.01 15.68
CA GLY A 309 10.77 -23.12 15.27
C GLY A 309 10.07 -24.03 14.26
N VAL A 310 10.17 -23.71 12.97
CA VAL A 310 9.61 -24.50 11.86
C VAL A 310 10.74 -24.95 10.91
N PRO A 311 11.04 -26.27 10.82
CA PRO A 311 11.97 -26.80 9.84
C PRO A 311 11.53 -26.52 8.38
N PRO A 312 12.46 -26.41 7.42
CA PRO A 312 13.91 -26.59 7.56
C PRO A 312 14.66 -25.32 7.97
N TYR A 313 14.01 -24.16 7.93
CA TYR A 313 14.68 -22.86 8.03
C TYR A 313 14.90 -22.39 9.47
N TYR A 314 13.98 -22.70 10.37
CA TYR A 314 14.03 -22.29 11.77
C TYR A 314 14.06 -23.53 12.66
N SER A 315 15.24 -23.86 13.20
CA SER A 315 15.40 -25.05 14.05
C SER A 315 14.55 -24.94 15.31
N ALA A 316 13.64 -25.89 15.52
CA ALA A 316 12.93 -26.04 16.79
C ALA A 316 13.90 -26.51 17.89
N PRO A 317 13.80 -25.99 19.13
CA PRO A 317 12.80 -25.03 19.62
C PRO A 317 13.17 -23.55 19.43
N TYR A 318 14.33 -23.24 18.84
CA TYR A 318 14.94 -21.91 18.91
C TYR A 318 14.24 -20.83 18.09
N GLY A 319 13.69 -21.18 16.91
CA GLY A 319 13.11 -20.18 16.00
C GLY A 319 14.15 -19.19 15.48
N HIS A 320 13.72 -17.95 15.22
CA HIS A 320 14.61 -16.87 14.77
C HIS A 320 14.04 -15.49 15.14
N ALA A 321 14.88 -14.46 15.18
CA ALA A 321 14.47 -13.08 15.36
C ALA A 321 15.25 -12.16 14.41
N ALA A 322 14.54 -11.21 13.79
CA ALA A 322 15.14 -10.29 12.82
C ALA A 322 14.54 -8.88 12.94
N TYR A 323 15.30 -7.87 12.52
CA TYR A 323 14.92 -6.46 12.60
C TYR A 323 14.35 -5.96 11.28
N ILE A 324 13.16 -5.36 11.27
CA ILE A 324 12.49 -4.92 10.05
C ILE A 324 13.02 -3.55 9.63
N THR A 325 13.63 -3.47 8.45
CA THR A 325 14.20 -2.23 7.89
C THR A 325 13.33 -1.63 6.80
N GLN A 326 12.46 -2.42 6.17
CA GLN A 326 11.51 -1.97 5.16
C GLN A 326 10.25 -2.85 5.18
N VAL A 327 9.09 -2.27 4.86
CA VAL A 327 7.89 -3.04 4.54
C VAL A 327 7.61 -2.87 3.06
N ASN A 328 7.55 -3.99 2.33
CA ASN A 328 7.39 -4.00 0.88
C ASN A 328 5.90 -3.97 0.51
N SER A 329 5.61 -3.42 -0.66
CA SER A 329 4.23 -3.32 -1.16
C SER A 329 3.59 -4.67 -1.52
N ASN A 330 4.40 -5.70 -1.79
CA ASN A 330 3.96 -7.06 -2.09
C ASN A 330 3.58 -7.88 -0.84
N GLY A 331 3.53 -7.25 0.35
CA GLY A 331 3.19 -7.89 1.61
C GLY A 331 4.36 -8.62 2.29
N THR A 332 5.55 -8.60 1.69
CA THR A 332 6.79 -9.01 2.38
C THR A 332 7.39 -7.83 3.13
N PHE A 333 8.41 -8.08 3.93
CA PHE A 333 9.18 -7.05 4.60
C PHE A 333 10.66 -7.40 4.57
N HIS A 334 11.51 -6.38 4.42
CA HIS A 334 12.95 -6.52 4.41
C HIS A 334 13.47 -6.56 5.85
N VAL A 335 14.34 -7.53 6.13
CA VAL A 335 14.92 -7.71 7.47
C VAL A 335 16.43 -7.68 7.45
N TYR A 336 17.01 -7.18 8.53
CA TYR A 336 18.40 -7.40 8.91
C TYR A 336 18.44 -8.45 10.02
N GLU A 337 19.27 -9.47 9.83
CA GLU A 337 19.37 -10.60 10.75
C GLU A 337 20.81 -11.08 10.92
N GLY A 338 21.08 -11.73 12.05
CA GLY A 338 22.35 -12.36 12.36
C GLY A 338 22.16 -13.86 12.60
N ASN A 339 23.22 -14.62 12.42
CA ASN A 339 23.21 -16.09 12.48
C ASN A 339 22.27 -16.76 11.46
N TRP A 340 21.98 -16.09 10.35
CA TRP A 340 21.37 -16.75 9.20
C TRP A 340 22.46 -17.49 8.42
N LEU A 341 22.35 -18.81 8.31
CA LEU A 341 23.39 -19.68 7.74
C LEU A 341 24.78 -19.53 8.42
N GLY A 342 24.83 -19.05 9.66
CA GLY A 342 26.06 -18.84 10.42
C GLY A 342 26.79 -17.52 10.15
N THR A 343 26.20 -16.58 9.39
CA THR A 343 26.85 -15.28 9.11
C THR A 343 26.56 -14.25 10.19
N SER A 344 27.45 -13.27 10.34
CA SER A 344 27.27 -12.12 11.25
C SER A 344 26.24 -11.11 10.78
N PHE A 345 25.90 -11.15 9.49
CA PHE A 345 24.89 -10.32 8.85
C PHE A 345 24.30 -11.04 7.65
N HIS A 346 23.00 -10.95 7.52
CA HIS A 346 22.23 -11.31 6.34
C HIS A 346 21.05 -10.34 6.22
N GLU A 347 20.60 -10.13 4.98
CA GLU A 347 19.41 -9.36 4.70
C GLU A 347 18.58 -10.06 3.63
N ARG A 348 17.26 -10.03 3.78
CA ARG A 348 16.32 -10.63 2.83
C ARG A 348 14.93 -10.06 3.00
N ASP A 349 14.12 -10.27 1.97
CA ASP A 349 12.67 -10.12 2.08
C ASP A 349 12.05 -11.38 2.68
N VAL A 350 11.08 -11.18 3.57
CA VAL A 350 10.38 -12.23 4.28
C VAL A 350 8.87 -12.08 4.09
N PRO A 351 8.14 -13.13 3.70
CA PRO A 351 6.68 -13.10 3.70
C PRO A 351 6.13 -13.17 5.14
N LEU A 352 4.94 -12.60 5.34
CA LEU A 352 4.16 -12.82 6.56
C LEU A 352 3.41 -14.17 6.44
N ASP A 353 4.04 -15.26 6.87
CA ASP A 353 3.47 -16.61 6.81
C ASP A 353 3.33 -17.27 8.19
N ASN A 354 2.95 -18.55 8.21
CA ASN A 354 2.73 -19.32 9.43
C ASN A 354 4.00 -19.54 10.28
N ALA A 355 5.18 -19.24 9.76
CA ALA A 355 6.40 -19.28 10.54
C ALA A 355 6.55 -18.04 11.44
N VAL A 356 5.83 -16.95 11.18
CA VAL A 356 5.89 -15.74 12.01
C VAL A 356 5.09 -15.94 13.30
N ALA A 357 5.77 -15.86 14.44
CA ALA A 357 5.17 -15.91 15.78
C ALA A 357 4.59 -14.56 16.23
N GLY A 358 5.14 -13.46 15.70
CA GLY A 358 4.61 -12.11 15.91
C GLY A 358 5.59 -11.01 15.52
N ILE A 359 5.05 -9.81 15.31
CA ILE A 359 5.77 -8.55 15.10
C ILE A 359 5.73 -7.75 16.40
N ILE A 360 6.90 -7.43 16.95
CA ILE A 360 7.08 -6.77 18.24
C ILE A 360 7.43 -5.30 18.01
N HIS A 361 6.64 -4.42 18.61
CA HIS A 361 6.77 -2.96 18.46
C HIS A 361 7.36 -2.37 19.75
N PHE A 362 8.64 -2.01 19.72
CA PHE A 362 9.42 -1.56 20.89
C PHE A 362 9.25 -0.08 21.23
#